data_AF-A0A0F4ZK52-F1
#
_entry.id   AF-A0A0F4ZK52-F1
#
_cell.length_a   1.000
_cell.length_b   1.000
_cell.length_c   1.000
_cell.angle_alpha   90.00
_cell.angle_beta   90.00
_cell.angle_gamma   90.00
#
_symmetry.space_group_name_H-M   'P 1'
#
loop_
_entity.id
_entity.type
_entity.pdbx_description
1 polymer ?
#
loop_
_entity_poly.entity_id
_entity_poly.type
_entity_poly.pdbx_seq_one_letter_code
_entity_poly.pdbx_strand_id
1 'polypeptide(L)'
;MKLSLLTIVVSAAFGSAHVIDEWTKASQAADIDLVRLTTAEKVGLVTGLSWGNGTCMANTGDAISIGYRSLCLQEGSSSIMNNEGATKFPSGIHLAASWDRSLMKSHGIALGKESRELGINVFLGPAAGALGKIPAGGRN
;
A
#
# COMPACT_ATOMS: atom_id res chain seq x y z
N MET A 1 28.07 42.89 35.96
CA MET A 1 27.16 42.82 34.79
C MET A 1 27.27 41.43 34.20
N LYS A 2 26.34 40.52 34.52
CA LYS A 2 26.30 39.15 34.00
C LYS A 2 25.39 39.13 32.78
N LEU A 3 25.93 38.93 31.57
CA LEU A 3 25.12 38.58 30.40
C LEU A 3 25.06 37.05 30.31
N SER A 4 23.88 36.50 30.54
CA SER A 4 23.54 35.10 30.28
C SER A 4 23.05 35.01 28.83
N LEU A 5 23.77 34.27 27.99
CA LEU A 5 23.30 33.89 26.66
C LEU A 5 22.42 32.65 26.80
N LEU A 6 21.11 32.81 26.58
CA LEU A 6 20.18 31.72 26.38
C LEU A 6 20.28 31.24 24.92
N THR A 7 20.86 30.07 24.71
CA THR A 7 20.84 29.38 23.43
C THR A 7 19.48 28.69 23.27
N ILE A 8 18.61 29.22 22.40
CA ILE A 8 17.36 28.54 22.03
C ILE A 8 17.72 27.44 21.03
N VAL A 9 17.64 26.18 21.45
CA VAL A 9 17.66 25.04 20.53
C VAL A 9 16.25 24.88 19.97
N VAL A 10 16.02 25.35 18.75
CA VAL A 10 14.81 24.99 18.00
C VAL A 10 15.03 23.58 17.46
N SER A 11 14.52 22.58 18.16
CA SER A 11 14.35 21.23 17.59
C SER A 11 13.28 21.30 16.51
N ALA A 12 13.71 21.30 15.25
CA ALA A 12 12.80 21.09 14.14
C ALA A 12 12.39 19.61 14.11
N ALA A 13 11.18 19.31 14.58
CA ALA A 13 10.53 18.02 14.39
C ALA A 13 10.15 17.89 12.90
N PHE A 14 11.09 17.46 12.07
CA PHE A 14 10.81 17.17 10.67
C PHE A 14 10.09 15.82 10.56
N GLY A 15 8.78 15.88 10.27
CA GLY A 15 8.02 14.80 9.62
C GLY A 15 7.53 13.67 10.52
N SER A 16 6.49 13.92 11.34
CA SER A 16 5.71 12.83 11.97
C SER A 16 4.26 13.20 12.31
N ALA A 17 3.95 14.49 12.49
CA ALA A 17 2.61 14.91 12.93
C ALA A 17 1.50 14.63 11.89
N HIS A 18 1.78 14.76 10.58
CA HIS A 18 0.76 14.62 9.54
C HIS A 18 0.32 13.16 9.32
N VAL A 19 1.25 12.20 9.41
CA VAL A 19 0.93 10.77 9.23
C VAL A 19 0.09 10.26 10.40
N ILE A 20 0.38 10.70 11.63
CA ILE A 20 -0.45 10.38 12.81
C ILE A 20 -1.87 10.91 12.64
N ASP A 21 -2.05 12.11 12.07
CA ASP A 21 -3.37 12.71 11.84
C ASP A 21 -4.19 11.93 10.79
N GLU A 22 -3.60 11.55 9.66
CA GLU A 22 -4.31 10.80 8.60
C GLU A 22 -4.70 9.38 9.05
N TRP A 23 -3.83 8.68 9.77
CA TRP A 23 -4.19 7.39 10.36
C TRP A 23 -5.28 7.54 11.42
N THR A 24 -5.24 8.60 12.23
CA THR A 24 -6.30 8.86 13.22
C THR A 24 -7.66 9.03 12.53
N LYS A 25 -7.74 9.82 11.46
CA LYS A 25 -8.98 10.00 10.68
C LYS A 25 -9.48 8.68 10.08
N ALA A 26 -8.58 7.90 9.47
CA ALA A 26 -8.92 6.61 8.88
C ALA A 26 -9.43 5.61 9.93
N SER A 27 -8.75 5.53 11.09
CA SER A 27 -9.17 4.68 12.21
C SER A 27 -10.53 5.08 12.77
N GLN A 28 -10.80 6.38 12.93
CA GLN A 28 -12.11 6.86 13.38
C GLN A 28 -13.23 6.49 12.39
N ALA A 29 -12.99 6.61 11.08
CA ALA A 29 -13.94 6.16 10.07
C ALA A 29 -14.18 4.65 10.14
N ALA A 30 -13.11 3.85 10.31
CA ALA A 30 -13.22 2.42 10.47
C ALA A 30 -13.99 2.01 11.74
N ASP A 31 -13.80 2.71 12.87
CA ASP A 31 -14.52 2.44 14.12
C ASP A 31 -16.03 2.69 13.97
N ILE A 32 -16.43 3.73 13.24
CA ILE A 32 -17.83 4.04 12.93
C ILE A 32 -18.48 2.92 12.09
N ASP A 33 -17.75 2.37 11.12
CA ASP A 33 -18.25 1.31 10.27
C ASP A 33 -18.24 -0.06 10.97
N LEU A 34 -17.23 -0.34 11.78
CA LEU A 34 -17.02 -1.64 12.44
C LEU A 34 -18.19 -2.03 13.36
N VAL A 35 -18.83 -1.06 14.02
CA VAL A 35 -19.99 -1.31 14.90
C VAL A 35 -21.27 -1.63 14.12
N ARG A 36 -21.32 -1.28 12.83
CA ARG A 36 -22.46 -1.56 11.95
C ARG A 36 -22.38 -2.92 11.26
N LEU A 37 -21.19 -3.53 11.25
CA LEU A 37 -20.95 -4.82 10.63
C LEU A 37 -21.56 -5.98 11.43
N THR A 38 -22.19 -6.90 10.72
CA THR A 38 -22.52 -8.22 11.27
C THR A 38 -21.26 -9.07 11.47
N THR A 39 -21.34 -10.10 12.32
CA THR A 39 -20.22 -11.05 12.48
C THR A 39 -19.84 -11.73 11.17
N ALA A 40 -20.83 -12.07 10.33
CA ALA A 40 -20.59 -12.68 9.02
C ALA A 40 -19.81 -11.75 8.08
N GLU A 41 -20.15 -10.47 8.02
CA GLU A 41 -19.41 -9.48 7.23
C GLU A 41 -17.99 -9.27 7.78
N LYS A 42 -17.81 -9.22 9.11
CA LYS A 42 -16.46 -9.16 9.72
C LYS A 42 -15.59 -10.33 9.29
N VAL A 43 -16.15 -11.55 9.30
CA VAL A 43 -15.46 -12.75 8.82
C VAL A 43 -15.15 -12.65 7.33
N GLY A 44 -16.08 -12.16 6.52
CA GLY A 44 -15.91 -11.96 5.07
C GLY A 44 -14.78 -10.98 4.73
N LEU A 45 -14.62 -9.90 5.48
CA LEU A 45 -13.56 -8.91 5.25
C LEU A 45 -12.15 -9.47 5.52
N VAL A 46 -12.02 -10.40 6.46
CA VAL A 46 -10.72 -10.97 6.87
C VAL A 46 -10.43 -12.34 6.26
N THR A 47 -11.37 -12.89 5.48
CA THR A 47 -11.24 -14.20 4.84
C THR A 47 -11.27 -14.04 3.33
N GLY A 48 -10.19 -14.43 2.67
CA GLY A 48 -10.17 -14.48 1.22
C GLY A 48 -11.23 -15.44 0.69
N LEU A 49 -11.88 -15.08 -0.41
CA LEU A 49 -12.66 -16.00 -1.22
C LEU A 49 -11.77 -17.13 -1.72
N SER A 50 -12.37 -18.27 -2.06
CA SER A 50 -11.64 -19.41 -2.61
C SER A 50 -10.84 -19.02 -3.87
N TRP A 51 -9.74 -19.72 -4.13
CA TRP A 51 -8.92 -19.45 -5.31
C TRP A 51 -9.75 -19.50 -6.60
N GLY A 52 -9.61 -18.48 -7.45
CA GLY A 52 -10.38 -18.32 -8.68
C GLY A 52 -11.82 -17.83 -8.48
N ASN A 53 -12.25 -17.59 -7.24
CA ASN A 53 -13.55 -17.00 -6.94
C ASN A 53 -13.40 -15.49 -6.72
N GLY A 54 -13.41 -14.74 -7.83
CA GLY A 54 -13.21 -13.29 -7.86
C GLY A 54 -12.62 -12.84 -9.20
N THR A 55 -12.53 -11.53 -9.42
CA THR A 55 -11.92 -10.97 -10.63
C THR A 55 -10.42 -10.73 -10.48
N CYS A 56 -9.91 -10.77 -9.25
CA CYS A 56 -8.52 -10.48 -8.93
C CYS A 56 -7.83 -11.72 -8.37
N MET A 57 -6.51 -11.65 -8.17
CA MET A 57 -5.73 -12.75 -7.60
C MET A 57 -6.23 -13.19 -6.22
N ALA A 58 -6.67 -12.23 -5.42
CA ALA A 58 -7.44 -12.50 -4.23
C ALA A 58 -8.54 -11.45 -4.06
N ASN A 59 -9.66 -11.91 -3.52
CA ASN A 59 -10.81 -11.09 -3.20
C ASN A 59 -11.28 -11.39 -1.77
N THR A 60 -11.78 -10.38 -1.07
CA THR A 60 -12.47 -10.57 0.22
C THR A 60 -13.99 -10.65 0.01
N GLY A 61 -14.76 -10.91 1.07
CA GLY A 61 -16.22 -10.76 1.03
C GLY A 61 -16.68 -9.30 1.01
N ASP A 62 -17.92 -9.08 0.58
CA ASP A 62 -18.59 -7.77 0.68
C ASP A 62 -19.05 -7.49 2.12
N ALA A 63 -19.19 -6.21 2.48
CA ALA A 63 -19.88 -5.76 3.68
C ALA A 63 -20.94 -4.70 3.31
N ILE A 64 -22.14 -5.19 3.00
CA ILE A 64 -23.26 -4.41 2.45
C ILE A 64 -23.77 -3.39 3.49
N SER A 65 -23.72 -3.72 4.78
CA SER A 65 -24.19 -2.85 5.87
C SER A 65 -23.49 -1.48 5.92
N ILE A 66 -22.29 -1.39 5.36
CA ILE A 66 -21.48 -0.17 5.26
C ILE A 66 -21.19 0.23 3.79
N GLY A 67 -21.81 -0.44 2.82
CA GLY A 67 -21.59 -0.16 1.39
C GLY A 67 -20.18 -0.53 0.89
N TYR A 68 -19.49 -1.43 1.58
CA TYR A 68 -18.14 -1.85 1.25
C TYR A 68 -18.17 -3.07 0.32
N ARG A 69 -17.51 -2.94 -0.84
CA ARG A 69 -17.39 -4.04 -1.80
C ARG A 69 -16.11 -4.83 -1.56
N SER A 70 -16.08 -6.06 -2.06
CA SER A 70 -14.93 -6.95 -2.08
C SER A 70 -13.66 -6.20 -2.46
N LEU A 71 -12.66 -6.27 -1.58
CA LEU A 71 -11.32 -5.78 -1.91
C LEU A 71 -10.73 -6.66 -3.01
N CYS A 72 -10.28 -6.03 -4.07
CA CYS A 72 -9.45 -6.62 -5.11
C CYS A 72 -7.97 -6.47 -4.73
N LEU A 73 -7.29 -7.60 -4.50
CA LEU A 73 -5.85 -7.67 -4.28
C LEU A 73 -5.21 -8.29 -5.54
N GLN A 74 -4.26 -7.58 -6.15
CA GLN A 74 -3.64 -7.99 -7.39
C GLN A 74 -2.13 -8.06 -7.29
N GLU A 75 -1.56 -9.14 -7.83
CA GLU A 75 -0.12 -9.36 -7.87
C GLU A 75 0.56 -8.37 -8.81
N GLY A 76 1.71 -7.86 -8.36
CA GLY A 76 2.55 -7.03 -9.20
C GLY A 76 3.91 -6.77 -8.55
N SER A 77 4.91 -7.54 -8.97
CA SER A 77 6.30 -7.27 -8.57
C SER A 77 6.83 -5.99 -9.23
N SER A 78 6.49 -5.78 -10.50
CA SER A 78 6.86 -4.60 -11.29
C SER A 78 5.74 -4.13 -12.21
N SER A 79 4.63 -4.87 -12.33
CA SER A 79 3.54 -4.57 -13.26
C SER A 79 2.28 -5.29 -12.82
N ILE A 80 1.12 -4.88 -13.32
CA ILE A 80 -0.12 -5.56 -13.02
C ILE A 80 -0.14 -6.90 -13.75
N MET A 81 -0.17 -8.00 -12.97
CA MET A 81 -0.16 -9.37 -13.51
C MET A 81 -1.46 -9.67 -14.27
N ASN A 82 -1.37 -10.51 -15.30
CA ASN A 82 -2.51 -11.03 -16.08
C ASN A 82 -3.38 -9.94 -16.74
N ASN A 83 -2.79 -8.80 -17.07
CA ASN A 83 -3.45 -7.74 -17.82
C ASN A 83 -2.63 -7.41 -19.07
N GLU A 84 -3.25 -7.55 -20.25
CA GLU A 84 -2.62 -7.30 -21.55
C GLU A 84 -2.48 -5.80 -21.88
N GLY A 85 -3.35 -4.96 -21.32
CA GLY A 85 -3.33 -3.51 -21.51
C GLY A 85 -2.47 -2.74 -20.51
N ALA A 86 -1.99 -3.39 -19.45
CA ALA A 86 -1.17 -2.76 -18.42
C ALA A 86 0.29 -2.63 -18.85
N THR A 87 0.92 -1.52 -18.46
CA THR A 87 2.35 -1.28 -18.75
C THR A 87 3.21 -2.33 -18.07
N LYS A 88 4.24 -2.80 -18.78
CA LYS A 88 5.27 -3.69 -18.24
C LYS A 88 6.50 -2.87 -17.83
N PHE A 89 6.56 -2.46 -16.56
CA PHE A 89 7.65 -1.64 -16.05
C PHE A 89 8.93 -2.46 -15.78
N PRO A 90 10.10 -1.80 -15.67
CA PRO A 90 11.34 -2.46 -15.23
C PRO A 90 11.21 -3.15 -13.86
N SER A 91 11.99 -4.19 -13.63
CA SER A 91 12.01 -4.86 -12.32
C SER A 91 12.58 -3.95 -11.23
N GLY A 92 12.24 -4.24 -9.96
CA GLY A 92 12.68 -3.46 -8.81
C GLY A 92 14.20 -3.27 -8.74
N ILE A 93 15.00 -4.27 -9.13
CA ILE A 93 16.46 -4.16 -9.13
C ILE A 93 16.99 -3.18 -10.20
N HIS A 94 16.35 -3.09 -11.38
CA HIS A 94 16.70 -2.08 -12.39
C HIS A 94 16.36 -0.68 -11.90
N LEU A 95 15.22 -0.54 -11.23
CA LEU A 95 14.81 0.72 -10.64
C LEU A 95 15.78 1.13 -9.52
N ALA A 96 16.19 0.20 -8.66
CA ALA A 96 17.21 0.42 -7.62
C ALA A 96 18.56 0.85 -8.20
N ALA A 97 19.00 0.22 -9.30
CA ALA A 97 20.26 0.53 -9.97
C ALA A 97 20.33 1.96 -10.55
N SER A 98 19.19 2.65 -10.72
CA SER A 98 19.18 4.07 -11.12
C SER A 98 19.66 5.03 -10.03
N TRP A 99 19.54 4.63 -8.75
CA TRP A 99 19.75 5.51 -7.59
C TRP A 99 18.93 6.83 -7.62
N ASP A 100 17.88 6.89 -8.43
CA ASP A 100 17.02 8.07 -8.59
C ASP A 100 15.70 7.91 -7.82
N ARG A 101 15.60 8.63 -6.69
CA ARG A 101 14.39 8.64 -5.86
C ARG A 101 13.17 9.25 -6.56
N SER A 102 13.38 10.19 -7.47
CA SER A 102 12.30 10.81 -8.24
C SER A 102 11.74 9.80 -9.23
N LEU A 103 12.61 9.05 -9.92
CA LEU A 103 12.22 7.97 -10.81
C LEU A 103 11.48 6.84 -10.07
N MET A 104 11.96 6.45 -8.89
CA MET A 104 11.28 5.48 -8.02
C MET A 104 9.86 5.94 -7.64
N LYS A 105 9.72 7.22 -7.29
CA LYS A 105 8.42 7.80 -6.96
C LYS A 105 7.49 7.85 -8.17
N SER A 106 7.97 8.28 -9.33
CA SER A 106 7.13 8.33 -10.55
C SER A 106 6.69 6.94 -10.98
N HIS A 107 7.56 5.93 -10.84
CA HIS A 107 7.23 4.53 -11.08
C HIS A 107 6.08 4.06 -10.17
N GLY A 108 6.15 4.32 -8.87
CA GLY A 108 5.07 3.98 -7.93
C GLY A 108 3.75 4.71 -8.23
N ILE A 109 3.82 5.99 -8.63
CA ILE A 109 2.63 6.77 -9.04
C ILE A 109 1.99 6.15 -10.28
N ALA A 110 2.78 5.75 -11.28
CA ALA A 110 2.27 5.14 -12.50
C ALA A 110 1.56 3.80 -12.21
N LEU A 111 2.17 2.93 -11.39
CA LEU A 111 1.56 1.68 -10.94
C LEU A 111 0.25 1.92 -10.18
N GLY A 112 0.23 2.89 -9.26
CA GLY A 112 -0.98 3.25 -8.50
C GLY A 112 -2.10 3.78 -9.41
N LYS A 113 -1.76 4.53 -10.46
CA LYS A 113 -2.73 5.03 -11.44
C LYS A 113 -3.36 3.88 -12.23
N GLU A 114 -2.55 2.97 -12.80
CA GLU A 114 -3.08 1.80 -13.52
C GLU A 114 -3.90 0.90 -12.61
N SER A 115 -3.45 0.68 -11.37
CA SER A 115 -4.18 -0.11 -10.38
C SER A 115 -5.57 0.47 -10.12
N ARG A 116 -5.64 1.79 -9.91
CA ARG A 116 -6.91 2.50 -9.67
C ARG A 116 -7.84 2.45 -10.88
N GLU A 117 -7.31 2.63 -12.09
CA GLU A 117 -8.10 2.58 -13.34
C GLU A 117 -8.69 1.18 -13.57
N LEU A 118 -7.99 0.13 -13.15
CA LEU A 118 -8.45 -1.26 -13.22
C LEU A 118 -9.30 -1.70 -12.02
N GLY A 119 -9.57 -0.81 -11.06
CA GLY A 119 -10.37 -1.12 -9.87
C GLY A 119 -9.66 -1.99 -8.83
N ILE A 120 -8.32 -2.07 -8.87
CA ILE A 120 -7.51 -2.76 -7.87
C ILE A 120 -7.42 -1.91 -6.62
N ASN A 121 -7.77 -2.49 -5.47
CA ASN A 121 -7.71 -1.80 -4.18
C ASN A 121 -6.33 -1.91 -3.54
N VAL A 122 -5.69 -3.08 -3.68
CA VAL A 122 -4.37 -3.34 -3.10
C VAL A 122 -3.47 -3.95 -4.17
N PHE A 123 -2.42 -3.21 -4.50
CA PHE A 123 -1.32 -3.72 -5.31
C PHE A 123 -0.32 -4.45 -4.40
N LEU A 124 0.00 -5.71 -4.70
CA LEU A 124 0.86 -6.55 -3.86
C LEU A 124 2.36 -6.27 -4.12
N GLY A 125 2.81 -5.08 -3.71
CA GLY A 125 4.21 -4.64 -3.76
C GLY A 125 4.42 -3.32 -3.00
N PRO A 126 5.63 -2.73 -3.02
CA PRO A 126 6.86 -3.26 -3.61
C PRO A 126 7.49 -4.37 -2.77
N ALA A 127 8.47 -5.08 -3.32
CA ALA A 127 9.22 -6.09 -2.59
C ALA A 127 10.37 -5.45 -1.78
N ALA A 128 10.26 -5.50 -0.45
CA ALA A 128 11.40 -5.30 0.45
C ALA A 128 12.10 -6.62 0.83
N GLY A 129 11.47 -7.77 0.48
CA GLY A 129 11.96 -9.12 0.70
C GLY A 129 11.75 -9.98 -0.55
N ALA A 130 12.73 -10.78 -0.98
CA ALA A 130 14.03 -10.99 -0.36
C ALA A 130 14.99 -9.80 -0.58
N LEU A 131 15.78 -9.44 0.43
CA LEU A 131 16.72 -8.30 0.36
C LEU A 131 17.94 -8.56 -0.55
N GLY A 132 18.19 -9.81 -0.94
CA GLY A 132 19.36 -10.16 -1.76
C GLY A 132 20.60 -10.66 -1.01
N LYS A 133 20.44 -11.17 0.22
CA LYS A 133 21.57 -11.77 0.99
C LYS A 133 22.27 -12.91 0.22
N ILE A 134 21.50 -13.75 -0.47
CA ILE A 134 22.01 -14.93 -1.20
C ILE A 134 21.91 -14.60 -2.69
N PRO A 135 23.00 -14.42 -3.44
CA PRO A 135 22.95 -14.00 -4.84
C PRO A 135 22.14 -14.94 -5.75
N ALA A 136 22.13 -16.24 -5.44
CA ALA A 136 21.35 -17.24 -6.17
C ALA A 136 19.84 -17.27 -5.79
N GLY A 137 19.36 -16.33 -4.98
CA GLY A 137 17.94 -16.21 -4.63
C GLY A 137 17.10 -15.82 -5.84
N GLY A 138 16.12 -16.66 -6.21
CA GLY A 138 15.34 -16.48 -7.44
C GLY A 138 14.37 -15.30 -7.48
N ARG A 139 14.25 -14.52 -6.39
CA ARG A 139 13.39 -13.33 -6.28
C ARG A 139 14.09 -12.14 -5.61
N ASN A 140 15.42 -12.06 -5.71
CA ASN A 140 16.20 -10.90 -5.27
C ASN A 140 15.90 -9.65 -6.10
#